data_AF-A0A2N9YH22-F1
#
_entry.id   AF-A0A2N9YH22-F1
#
_cell.length_a   1.000
_cell.length_b   1.000
_cell.length_c   1.000
_cell.angle_alpha   90.00
_cell.angle_beta   90.00
_cell.angle_gamma   90.00
#
_symmetry.space_group_name_H-M   'P 1'
#
loop_
_entity.id
_entity.type
_entity.pdbx_description
1 polymer ?
#
loop_
_entity_poly.entity_id
_entity_poly.type
_entity_poly.pdbx_seq_one_letter_code
_entity_poly.pdbx_strand_id
1 'polypeptide(L)'
;MDIRTQQRLSFLAQHGWEHAQIIALPFDASFRRYFRLQQGNSRVLLMDAPPEREDVRPFVQIAQHLCALQLSAPQVLHADSEQGFLLLEDFGDATFTCLLNQGVAPLPLYTNAVDALIALHQHPQAKAIALPAYDTQRLLAEAALLADWFLPAVLGRETTTAIQESYLQCWQTILEALPPPPITLVLRDYHVDNLMQLAERKGVQCCGLLDFQDALLGASPYDLVSLLEDARRDVPDNLSQLLRERYYQAFPQLDRVVFDSWYRVLGVQRHCKVLGIFVRLFKRDGKKQYLQHLPRLLRLLTSGLSAPVLQSLKSWLEQHGIDENLGSNPNFLALLRLGE
;
A
#
# COMPACT_ATOMS: atom_id res chain seq x y z
N MET A 1 -4.66 26.37 24.97
CA MET A 1 -5.03 25.11 24.29
C MET A 1 -5.61 25.50 22.95
N ASP A 2 -5.11 24.92 21.85
CA ASP A 2 -5.59 25.30 20.51
C ASP A 2 -7.04 24.83 20.28
N ILE A 3 -7.73 25.44 19.29
CA ILE A 3 -9.13 25.15 18.96
C ILE A 3 -9.30 23.65 18.63
N ARG A 4 -8.36 23.06 17.89
CA ARG A 4 -8.43 21.65 17.49
C ARG A 4 -8.39 20.71 18.68
N THR A 5 -7.57 21.02 19.68
CA THR A 5 -7.47 20.26 20.93
C THR A 5 -8.76 20.39 21.74
N GLN A 6 -9.39 21.57 21.76
CA GLN A 6 -10.69 21.73 22.42
C GLN A 6 -11.78 20.91 21.73
N GLN A 7 -11.85 20.92 20.40
CA GLN A 7 -12.78 20.09 19.63
C GLN A 7 -12.56 18.60 19.91
N ARG A 8 -11.29 18.16 19.90
CA ARG A 8 -10.91 16.79 20.23
C ARG A 8 -11.39 16.40 21.63
N LEU A 9 -11.09 17.20 22.65
CA LEU A 9 -11.51 16.91 24.03
C LEU A 9 -13.03 16.92 24.18
N SER A 10 -13.74 17.80 23.48
CA SER A 10 -15.20 17.82 23.44
C SER A 10 -15.77 16.53 22.85
N PHE A 11 -15.21 16.06 21.74
CA PHE A 11 -15.60 14.79 21.12
C PHE A 11 -15.34 13.60 22.06
N LEU A 12 -14.19 13.58 22.73
CA LEU A 12 -13.88 12.54 23.72
C LEU A 12 -14.88 12.55 24.89
N ALA A 13 -15.18 13.72 25.45
CA ALA A 13 -16.13 13.85 26.56
C ALA A 13 -17.56 13.45 26.17
N GLN A 14 -18.00 13.76 24.94
CA GLN A 14 -19.30 13.34 24.43
C GLN A 14 -19.44 11.82 24.35
N HIS A 15 -18.32 11.10 24.23
CA HIS A 15 -18.28 9.65 24.06
C HIS A 15 -17.69 8.91 25.28
N GLY A 16 -17.60 9.55 26.44
CA GLY A 16 -17.22 8.91 27.71
C GLY A 16 -15.71 8.68 27.91
N TRP A 17 -14.87 9.42 27.18
CA TRP A 17 -13.40 9.37 27.26
C TRP A 17 -12.80 10.65 27.85
N GLU A 18 -13.56 11.44 28.62
CA GLU A 18 -13.12 12.68 29.27
C GLU A 18 -11.99 12.50 30.28
N HIS A 19 -11.85 11.30 30.84
CA HIS A 19 -10.83 10.96 31.84
C HIS A 19 -9.75 10.01 31.29
N ALA A 20 -9.73 9.80 29.98
CA ALA A 20 -8.79 8.92 29.34
C ALA A 20 -7.37 9.48 29.41
N GLN A 21 -6.40 8.61 29.67
CA GLN A 21 -5.00 8.93 29.38
C GLN A 21 -4.83 8.93 27.86
N ILE A 22 -4.34 10.06 27.32
CA ILE A 22 -4.12 10.25 25.88
C ILE A 22 -2.64 10.08 25.57
N ILE A 23 -2.29 9.06 24.78
CA ILE A 23 -0.91 8.78 24.36
C ILE A 23 -0.84 8.98 22.85
N ALA A 24 -0.10 10.00 22.41
CA ALA A 24 0.13 10.23 20.98
C ALA A 24 0.98 9.09 20.40
N LEU A 25 0.56 8.53 19.27
CA LEU A 25 1.37 7.60 18.50
C LEU A 25 2.33 8.38 17.56
N PRO A 26 3.43 7.76 17.11
CA PRO A 26 4.36 8.39 16.18
C PRO A 26 3.65 8.95 14.94
N PHE A 27 4.09 10.13 14.52
CA PHE A 27 3.55 10.79 13.34
C PHE A 27 4.02 10.07 12.07
N ASP A 28 3.07 9.77 11.17
CA ASP A 28 3.35 9.17 9.86
C ASP A 28 3.26 10.22 8.74
N ALA A 29 3.32 9.80 7.48
CA ALA A 29 3.38 10.67 6.33
C ALA A 29 2.10 11.45 6.00
N SER A 30 0.97 11.10 6.62
CA SER A 30 -0.33 11.73 6.40
C SER A 30 -0.58 12.94 7.32
N PHE A 31 -1.71 13.61 7.15
CA PHE A 31 -2.15 14.67 8.07
C PHE A 31 -2.94 14.12 9.28
N ARG A 32 -3.23 12.82 9.29
CA ARG A 32 -3.90 12.13 10.41
C ARG A 32 -2.97 12.02 11.60
N ARG A 33 -3.52 12.24 12.78
CA ARG A 33 -2.86 11.95 14.05
C ARG A 33 -3.63 10.87 14.77
N TYR A 34 -2.89 9.94 15.35
CA TYR A 34 -3.47 8.85 16.13
C TYR A 34 -3.10 9.00 17.60
N PHE A 35 -4.07 8.82 18.47
CA PHE A 35 -3.90 8.83 19.91
C PHE A 35 -4.50 7.57 20.50
N ARG A 36 -3.71 6.81 21.25
CA ARG A 36 -4.20 5.71 22.07
C ARG A 36 -4.82 6.29 23.33
N LEU A 37 -6.08 5.94 23.58
CA LEU A 37 -6.83 6.32 24.77
C LEU A 37 -6.91 5.12 25.72
N GLN A 38 -6.58 5.35 26.99
CA GLN A 38 -6.70 4.34 28.05
C GLN A 38 -7.60 4.85 29.16
N GLN A 39 -8.65 4.10 29.51
CA GLN A 39 -9.53 4.38 30.63
C GLN A 39 -9.92 3.08 31.34
N GLY A 40 -9.44 2.88 32.57
CA GLY A 40 -9.55 1.60 33.26
C GLY A 40 -8.89 0.47 32.44
N ASN A 41 -9.63 -0.61 32.19
CA ASN A 41 -9.19 -1.74 31.37
C ASN A 41 -9.53 -1.58 29.88
N SER A 42 -10.20 -0.49 29.49
CA SER A 42 -10.62 -0.24 28.12
C SER A 42 -9.61 0.61 27.37
N ARG A 43 -9.40 0.26 26.10
CA ARG A 43 -8.46 0.94 25.20
C ARG A 43 -9.10 1.14 23.82
N VAL A 44 -8.97 2.33 23.27
CA VAL A 44 -9.41 2.68 21.91
C VAL A 44 -8.40 3.59 21.24
N LEU A 45 -8.50 3.70 19.91
CA LEU A 45 -7.67 4.59 19.13
C LEU A 45 -8.51 5.78 18.64
N LEU A 46 -8.08 7.00 18.95
CA LEU A 46 -8.62 8.21 18.34
C LEU A 46 -7.83 8.51 17.06
N MET A 47 -8.55 8.62 15.94
CA MET A 47 -8.06 9.29 14.74
C MET A 47 -8.51 10.76 14.77
N ASP A 48 -7.56 11.66 14.55
CA ASP A 48 -7.76 13.10 14.39
C ASP A 48 -7.24 13.50 13.01
N ALA A 49 -8.15 13.65 12.06
CA ALA A 49 -7.89 14.02 10.67
C ALA A 49 -8.54 15.39 10.40
N PRO A 50 -7.76 16.47 10.23
CA PRO A 50 -8.35 17.79 9.97
C PRO A 50 -9.15 17.78 8.64
N PRO A 51 -10.45 18.14 8.66
CA PRO A 51 -11.35 17.95 7.51
C PRO A 51 -10.96 18.78 6.29
N GLU A 52 -10.26 19.90 6.48
CA GLU A 52 -9.72 20.72 5.40
C GLU A 52 -8.52 20.08 4.67
N ARG A 53 -7.97 19.00 5.22
CA ARG A 53 -6.84 18.26 4.64
C ARG A 53 -7.21 16.83 4.25
N GLU A 54 -8.13 16.20 4.98
CA GLU A 54 -8.34 14.77 4.86
C GLU A 54 -9.78 14.35 5.23
N ASP A 55 -10.42 13.59 4.34
CA ASP A 55 -11.77 13.08 4.50
C ASP A 55 -11.76 11.69 5.16
N VAL A 56 -12.48 11.54 6.27
CA VAL A 56 -12.58 10.27 7.02
C VAL A 56 -13.67 9.35 6.50
N ARG A 57 -14.60 9.83 5.66
CA ARG A 57 -15.74 9.04 5.18
C ARG A 57 -15.32 7.80 4.38
N PRO A 58 -14.30 7.85 3.49
CA PRO A 58 -13.80 6.64 2.82
C PRO A 58 -13.28 5.59 3.81
N PHE A 59 -12.56 6.02 4.86
CA PHE A 59 -12.09 5.11 5.90
C PHE A 59 -13.28 4.41 6.58
N VAL A 60 -14.30 5.16 7.02
CA VAL A 60 -15.47 4.61 7.70
C VAL A 60 -16.22 3.63 6.79
N GLN A 61 -16.47 4.01 5.54
CA GLN A 61 -17.18 3.19 4.56
C GLN A 61 -16.46 1.85 4.31
N ILE A 62 -15.14 1.90 4.09
CA ILE A 62 -14.36 0.69 3.77
C ILE A 62 -14.15 -0.17 5.02
N ALA A 63 -13.93 0.44 6.20
CA ALA A 63 -13.81 -0.30 7.46
C ALA A 63 -15.08 -1.11 7.75
N GLN A 64 -16.25 -0.47 7.65
CA GLN A 64 -17.54 -1.13 7.86
C GLN A 64 -17.77 -2.26 6.84
N HIS A 65 -17.40 -2.02 5.57
CA HIS A 65 -17.49 -3.04 4.53
C HIS A 65 -16.60 -4.25 4.86
N LEU A 66 -15.32 -4.05 5.16
CA LEU A 66 -14.40 -5.13 5.52
C LEU A 66 -14.88 -5.91 6.75
N CYS A 67 -15.38 -5.23 7.79
CA CYS A 67 -15.99 -5.90 8.94
C CYS A 67 -17.22 -6.73 8.55
N ALA A 68 -18.08 -6.24 7.66
CA ALA A 68 -19.23 -6.99 7.16
C ALA A 68 -18.83 -8.25 6.38
N LEU A 69 -17.68 -8.23 5.69
CA LEU A 69 -17.07 -9.40 5.03
C LEU A 69 -16.37 -10.35 6.00
N GLN A 70 -16.50 -10.15 7.32
CA GLN A 70 -15.83 -10.91 8.37
C GLN A 70 -14.30 -10.80 8.34
N LEU A 71 -13.75 -9.71 7.79
CA LEU A 71 -12.33 -9.36 7.85
C LEU A 71 -12.06 -8.37 9.01
N SER A 72 -10.80 -8.26 9.41
CA SER A 72 -10.41 -7.44 10.56
C SER A 72 -9.95 -6.05 10.16
N ALA A 73 -10.88 -5.16 9.79
CA ALA A 73 -10.63 -3.71 9.88
C ALA A 73 -10.95 -3.20 11.30
N PRO A 74 -10.37 -2.07 11.76
CA PRO A 74 -10.72 -1.48 13.05
C PRO A 74 -12.20 -1.12 13.08
N GLN A 75 -12.94 -1.61 14.09
CA GLN A 75 -14.33 -1.22 14.26
C GLN A 75 -14.42 0.29 14.51
N VAL A 76 -15.32 0.96 13.80
CA VAL A 76 -15.64 2.38 14.03
C VAL A 76 -16.67 2.47 15.16
N LEU A 77 -16.23 2.86 16.35
CA LEU A 77 -17.06 2.96 17.54
C LEU A 77 -17.91 4.23 17.51
N HIS A 78 -17.26 5.36 17.19
CA HIS A 78 -17.90 6.66 17.01
C HIS A 78 -17.22 7.45 15.89
N ALA A 79 -17.97 8.28 15.19
CA ALA A 79 -17.47 9.12 14.11
C ALA A 79 -18.13 10.50 14.13
N ASP A 80 -17.31 11.54 14.11
CA ASP A 80 -17.69 12.89 13.72
C ASP A 80 -16.96 13.20 12.40
N SER A 81 -17.64 12.92 11.28
CA SER A 81 -17.04 13.10 9.95
C SER A 81 -16.89 14.55 9.53
N GLU A 82 -17.69 15.46 10.10
CA GLU A 82 -17.62 16.90 9.80
C GLU A 82 -16.38 17.53 10.46
N GLN A 83 -16.04 17.09 11.67
CA GLN A 83 -14.82 17.51 12.36
C GLN A 83 -13.63 16.56 12.11
N GLY A 84 -13.84 15.43 11.44
CA GLY A 84 -12.79 14.46 11.12
C GLY A 84 -12.20 13.77 12.35
N PHE A 85 -13.05 13.37 13.30
CA PHE A 85 -12.66 12.55 14.45
C PHE A 85 -13.31 11.17 14.40
N LEU A 86 -12.52 10.12 14.64
CA LEU A 86 -13.03 8.75 14.79
C LEU A 86 -12.52 8.13 16.07
N LEU A 87 -13.39 7.44 16.82
CA LEU A 87 -12.98 6.47 17.84
C LEU A 87 -13.03 5.08 17.23
N LEU A 88 -11.90 4.39 17.28
CA LEU A 88 -11.66 3.13 16.60
C LEU A 88 -11.25 2.06 17.60
N GLU A 89 -11.49 0.81 17.23
CA GLU A 89 -10.84 -0.33 17.87
C GLU A 89 -9.31 -0.21 17.82
N ASP A 90 -8.64 -0.56 18.91
CA ASP A 90 -7.18 -0.54 19.00
C ASP A 90 -6.58 -1.95 18.88
N PHE A 91 -6.01 -2.23 17.71
CA PHE A 91 -5.34 -3.49 17.38
C PHE A 91 -4.03 -3.75 18.12
N GLY A 92 -3.54 -2.80 18.95
CA GLY A 92 -2.27 -2.92 19.65
C GLY A 92 -1.08 -2.51 18.79
N ASP A 93 0.03 -3.23 18.92
CA ASP A 93 1.32 -2.82 18.34
C ASP A 93 1.99 -3.91 17.48
N ALA A 94 1.32 -5.06 17.32
CA ALA A 94 1.87 -6.25 16.66
C ALA A 94 1.73 -6.18 15.13
N THR A 95 2.31 -5.16 14.49
CA THR A 95 2.44 -5.13 13.02
C THR A 95 3.31 -6.28 12.54
N PHE A 96 3.10 -6.74 11.31
CA PHE A 96 3.91 -7.82 10.75
C PHE A 96 5.39 -7.42 10.69
N THR A 97 5.69 -6.16 10.35
CA THR A 97 7.07 -5.63 10.42
C THR A 97 7.66 -5.75 11.83
N CYS A 98 6.90 -5.38 12.87
CA CYS A 98 7.35 -5.50 14.26
C CYS A 98 7.70 -6.96 14.60
N LEU A 99 6.81 -7.89 14.30
CA LEU A 99 6.99 -9.33 14.59
C LEU A 99 8.15 -9.93 13.80
N LEU A 100 8.27 -9.60 12.52
CA LEU A 100 9.34 -10.07 11.65
C LEU A 100 10.71 -9.55 12.11
N ASN A 101 10.79 -8.33 12.65
CA ASN A 101 12.01 -7.77 13.22
C ASN A 101 12.36 -8.40 14.57
N GLN A 102 11.37 -8.93 15.29
CA GLN A 102 11.58 -9.73 16.51
C GLN A 102 11.95 -11.20 16.23
N GLY A 103 12.07 -11.60 14.96
CA GLY A 103 12.46 -12.95 14.57
C GLY A 103 11.32 -13.94 14.44
N VAL A 104 10.06 -13.49 14.44
CA VAL A 104 8.91 -14.36 14.11
C VAL A 104 9.07 -14.88 12.69
N ALA A 105 8.81 -16.18 12.49
CA ALA A 105 8.92 -16.81 11.19
C ALA A 105 8.00 -16.13 10.15
N PRO A 106 8.49 -15.84 8.92
CA PRO A 106 7.66 -15.16 7.92
C PRO A 106 6.47 -15.99 7.43
N LEU A 107 6.64 -17.30 7.29
CA LEU A 107 5.64 -18.15 6.62
C LEU A 107 4.23 -18.05 7.24
N PRO A 108 4.02 -18.19 8.58
CA PRO A 108 2.69 -18.04 9.17
C PRO A 108 2.06 -16.66 8.93
N LEU A 109 2.83 -15.58 9.07
CA LEU A 109 2.33 -14.22 8.89
C LEU A 109 1.87 -13.99 7.45
N TYR A 110 2.72 -14.31 6.48
CA TYR A 110 2.37 -14.16 5.07
C TYR A 110 1.25 -15.11 4.64
N THR A 111 1.16 -16.31 5.23
CA THR A 111 0.03 -17.21 5.01
C THR A 111 -1.28 -16.58 5.48
N ASN A 112 -1.30 -15.97 6.68
CA ASN A 112 -2.49 -15.28 7.20
C ASN A 112 -2.91 -14.10 6.31
N ALA A 113 -1.95 -13.35 5.77
CA ALA A 113 -2.24 -12.27 4.82
C ALA A 113 -2.84 -12.80 3.50
N VAL A 114 -2.22 -13.82 2.91
CA VAL A 114 -2.75 -14.42 1.67
C VAL A 114 -4.13 -15.04 1.90
N ASP A 115 -4.37 -15.66 3.06
CA ASP A 115 -5.68 -16.19 3.42
C ASP A 115 -6.74 -15.10 3.61
N ALA A 116 -6.37 -13.94 4.15
CA ALA A 116 -7.26 -12.79 4.23
C ALA A 116 -7.60 -12.25 2.83
N LEU A 117 -6.65 -12.19 1.89
CA LEU A 117 -6.92 -11.84 0.48
C LEU A 117 -7.82 -12.88 -0.20
N ILE A 118 -7.57 -14.17 0.02
CA ILE A 118 -8.42 -15.25 -0.50
C ILE A 118 -9.85 -15.07 0.01
N ALA A 119 -10.03 -14.87 1.32
CA ALA A 119 -11.35 -14.64 1.91
C ALA A 119 -12.03 -13.40 1.34
N LEU A 120 -11.31 -12.29 1.17
CA LEU A 120 -11.82 -11.09 0.52
C LEU A 120 -12.30 -11.39 -0.90
N HIS A 121 -11.45 -12.01 -1.73
CA HIS A 121 -11.71 -12.22 -3.15
C HIS A 121 -12.76 -13.31 -3.43
N GLN A 122 -12.95 -14.26 -2.50
CA GLN A 122 -14.02 -15.26 -2.58
C GLN A 122 -15.37 -14.72 -2.11
N HIS A 123 -15.39 -13.64 -1.32
CA HIS A 123 -16.64 -13.14 -0.76
C HIS A 123 -17.55 -12.56 -1.85
N PRO A 124 -18.82 -13.01 -1.98
CA PRO A 124 -19.72 -12.57 -3.06
C PRO A 124 -20.01 -11.06 -3.03
N GLN A 125 -19.96 -10.47 -1.83
CA GLN A 125 -20.15 -9.04 -1.60
C GLN A 125 -18.86 -8.22 -1.65
N ALA A 126 -17.71 -8.78 -2.02
CA ALA A 126 -16.44 -8.05 -2.01
C ALA A 126 -16.51 -6.72 -2.79
N LYS A 127 -17.21 -6.74 -3.92
CA LYS A 127 -17.41 -5.58 -4.82
C LYS A 127 -18.67 -4.77 -4.52
N ALA A 128 -19.45 -5.13 -3.51
CA ALA A 128 -20.71 -4.47 -3.18
C ALA A 128 -20.48 -3.19 -2.35
N ILE A 129 -19.60 -2.34 -2.86
CA ILE A 129 -19.21 -1.07 -2.26
C ILE A 129 -19.03 -0.05 -3.39
N ALA A 130 -19.58 1.15 -3.21
CA ALA A 130 -19.45 2.23 -4.17
C ALA A 130 -18.04 2.85 -4.07
N LEU A 131 -17.12 2.34 -4.89
CA LEU A 131 -15.75 2.84 -5.03
C LEU A 131 -15.42 3.06 -6.51
N PRO A 132 -14.48 3.98 -6.83
CA PRO A 132 -14.03 4.16 -8.19
C PRO A 132 -13.33 2.90 -8.71
N ALA A 133 -13.41 2.71 -10.02
CA ALA A 133 -12.59 1.71 -10.70
C ALA A 133 -11.11 2.10 -10.62
N TYR A 134 -10.25 1.08 -10.50
CA TYR A 134 -8.82 1.21 -10.67
C TYR A 134 -8.47 1.00 -12.15
N ASP A 135 -8.82 2.00 -12.95
CA ASP A 135 -8.75 1.95 -14.40
C ASP A 135 -7.35 2.29 -14.96
N THR A 136 -7.23 2.16 -16.29
CA THR A 136 -6.03 2.51 -17.04
C THR A 136 -5.57 3.95 -16.78
N GLN A 137 -6.51 4.91 -16.66
CA GLN A 137 -6.15 6.31 -16.42
C GLN A 137 -5.42 6.48 -15.07
N ARG A 138 -5.92 5.84 -14.01
CA ARG A 138 -5.26 5.85 -12.70
C ARG A 138 -3.91 5.13 -12.73
N LEU A 139 -3.82 3.97 -13.38
CA LEU A 139 -2.56 3.24 -13.52
C LEU A 139 -1.49 4.06 -14.26
N LEU A 140 -1.88 4.79 -15.31
CA LEU A 140 -1.00 5.70 -16.05
C LEU A 140 -0.56 6.89 -15.20
N ALA A 141 -1.49 7.55 -14.50
CA ALA A 141 -1.18 8.67 -13.63
C ALA A 141 -0.20 8.30 -12.51
N GLU A 142 -0.31 7.08 -11.98
CA GLU A 142 0.62 6.57 -10.98
C GLU A 142 1.97 6.16 -11.56
N ALA A 143 1.99 5.58 -12.76
CA ALA A 143 3.23 5.25 -13.45
C ALA A 143 4.06 6.51 -13.76
N ALA A 144 3.39 7.63 -14.10
CA ALA A 144 4.03 8.92 -14.40
C ALA A 144 5.02 9.37 -13.31
N LEU A 145 4.81 8.97 -12.05
CA LEU A 145 5.68 9.34 -10.94
C LEU A 145 7.15 8.94 -11.15
N LEU A 146 7.43 7.86 -11.89
CA LEU A 146 8.81 7.54 -12.26
C LEU A 146 9.40 8.62 -13.17
N ALA A 147 8.70 9.00 -14.23
CA ALA A 147 9.16 9.99 -15.19
C ALA A 147 9.21 11.41 -14.60
N ASP A 148 8.34 11.70 -13.63
CA ASP A 148 8.25 13.03 -12.99
C ASP A 148 9.26 13.23 -11.87
N TRP A 149 9.62 12.16 -11.13
CA TRP A 149 10.42 12.30 -9.90
C TRP A 149 11.70 11.48 -9.91
N PHE A 150 11.62 10.21 -10.32
CA PHE A 150 12.78 9.33 -10.28
C PHE A 150 13.75 9.61 -11.43
N LEU A 151 13.23 9.73 -12.65
CA LEU A 151 14.03 9.92 -13.85
C LEU A 151 14.86 11.21 -13.83
N PRO A 152 14.32 12.39 -13.45
CA PRO A 152 15.13 13.60 -13.30
C PRO A 152 16.25 13.46 -12.27
N ALA A 153 15.99 12.75 -11.18
CA ALA A 153 16.96 12.54 -10.11
C ALA A 153 18.15 11.67 -10.55
N VAL A 154 17.93 10.66 -11.39
CA VAL A 154 19.00 9.80 -11.93
C VAL A 154 19.70 10.42 -13.15
N LEU A 155 18.99 11.21 -13.96
CA LEU A 155 19.58 11.92 -15.10
C LEU A 155 20.37 13.17 -14.70
N GLY A 156 20.07 13.76 -13.54
CA GLY A 156 20.65 15.04 -13.09
C GLY A 156 20.13 16.25 -13.89
N ARG A 157 19.00 16.10 -14.59
CA ARG A 157 18.32 17.15 -15.38
C ARG A 157 16.82 16.85 -15.44
N GLU A 158 16.02 17.89 -15.63
CA GLU A 158 14.57 17.75 -15.83
C GLU A 158 14.23 16.88 -17.05
N THR A 159 13.15 16.11 -16.94
CA THR A 159 12.60 15.35 -18.06
C THR A 159 11.78 16.28 -18.96
N THR A 160 11.87 16.07 -20.28
CA THR A 160 11.07 16.84 -21.24
C THR A 160 9.68 16.21 -21.37
N THR A 161 8.70 17.01 -21.81
CA THR A 161 7.34 16.53 -22.08
C THR A 161 7.35 15.35 -23.06
N ALA A 162 8.19 15.37 -24.09
CA ALA A 162 8.32 14.26 -25.03
C ALA A 162 8.80 12.95 -24.38
N ILE A 163 9.70 13.03 -23.39
CA ILE A 163 10.14 11.87 -22.61
C ILE A 163 8.97 11.34 -21.77
N GLN A 164 8.28 12.22 -21.05
CA GLN A 164 7.12 11.83 -20.22
C GLN A 164 6.00 11.18 -21.07
N GLU A 165 5.66 11.78 -22.22
CA GLU A 165 4.63 11.26 -23.13
C GLU A 165 5.03 9.91 -23.72
N SER A 166 6.28 9.76 -24.19
CA SER A 166 6.75 8.47 -24.73
C SER A 166 6.78 7.35 -23.68
N TYR A 167 7.09 7.67 -22.42
CA TYR A 167 7.01 6.74 -21.30
C TYR A 167 5.56 6.26 -21.05
N LEU A 168 4.62 7.20 -20.99
CA LEU A 168 3.20 6.88 -20.79
C LEU A 168 2.62 6.10 -21.98
N GLN A 169 3.08 6.38 -23.19
CA GLN A 169 2.70 5.61 -24.38
C GLN A 169 3.12 4.14 -24.28
N CYS A 170 4.32 3.84 -23.74
CA CYS A 170 4.72 2.45 -23.48
C CYS A 170 3.73 1.75 -22.55
N TRP A 171 3.37 2.41 -21.44
CA TRP A 171 2.40 1.86 -20.49
C TRP A 171 1.01 1.69 -21.08
N GLN A 172 0.55 2.66 -21.87
CA GLN A 172 -0.75 2.59 -22.51
C GLN A 172 -0.84 1.34 -23.40
N THR A 173 0.17 1.13 -24.27
CA THR A 173 0.23 -0.06 -25.13
C THR A 173 0.29 -1.36 -24.33
N ILE A 174 1.04 -1.40 -23.23
CA ILE A 174 1.14 -2.58 -22.36
C ILE A 174 -0.22 -2.90 -21.73
N LEU A 175 -0.90 -1.90 -21.17
CA LEU A 175 -2.18 -2.06 -20.49
C LEU A 175 -3.32 -2.42 -21.46
N GLU A 176 -3.32 -1.83 -22.66
CA GLU A 176 -4.28 -2.15 -23.73
C GLU A 176 -4.13 -3.57 -24.28
N ALA A 177 -2.92 -4.14 -24.22
CA ALA A 177 -2.66 -5.51 -24.66
C ALA A 177 -3.10 -6.58 -23.65
N LEU A 178 -3.41 -6.19 -22.41
CA LEU A 178 -3.80 -7.15 -21.37
C LEU A 178 -5.26 -7.61 -21.55
N PRO A 179 -5.54 -8.91 -21.38
CA PRO A 179 -6.91 -9.41 -21.33
C PRO A 179 -7.64 -8.87 -20.08
N PRO A 180 -8.99 -8.79 -20.08
CA PRO A 180 -9.73 -8.33 -18.90
C PRO A 180 -9.41 -9.15 -17.64
N PRO A 181 -9.02 -8.52 -16.51
CA PRO A 181 -8.71 -9.23 -15.28
C PRO A 181 -9.99 -9.57 -14.50
N PRO A 182 -9.92 -10.56 -13.60
CA PRO A 182 -10.89 -10.65 -12.51
C PRO A 182 -10.80 -9.39 -11.63
N ILE A 183 -11.90 -8.65 -11.54
CA ILE A 183 -12.02 -7.45 -10.70
C ILE A 183 -12.49 -7.84 -9.30
N THR A 184 -11.94 -7.18 -8.28
CA THR A 184 -12.27 -7.29 -6.86
C THR A 184 -12.00 -5.95 -6.13
N LEU A 185 -12.34 -5.88 -4.85
CA LEU A 185 -11.84 -4.82 -3.97
C LEU A 185 -10.33 -4.99 -3.78
N VAL A 186 -9.56 -3.95 -4.10
CA VAL A 186 -8.12 -3.88 -3.86
C VAL A 186 -7.81 -2.80 -2.82
N LEU A 187 -7.04 -3.15 -1.81
CA LEU A 187 -6.70 -2.31 -0.65
C LEU A 187 -5.52 -1.38 -0.94
N ARG A 188 -4.71 -1.71 -1.96
CA ARG A 188 -3.58 -0.97 -2.53
C ARG A 188 -2.33 -0.86 -1.66
N ASP A 189 -2.48 -0.57 -0.39
CA ASP A 189 -1.38 -0.50 0.59
C ASP A 189 -1.31 -1.76 1.46
N TYR A 190 -1.48 -2.91 0.80
CA TYR A 190 -1.44 -4.24 1.40
C TYR A 190 0.00 -4.73 1.54
N HIS A 191 0.65 -4.39 2.65
CA HIS A 191 2.04 -4.76 2.94
C HIS A 191 2.32 -4.84 4.45
N VAL A 192 3.49 -5.36 4.85
CA VAL A 192 3.75 -5.77 6.25
C VAL A 192 3.66 -4.66 7.30
N ASP A 193 3.80 -3.38 6.93
CA ASP A 193 3.57 -2.27 7.86
C ASP A 193 2.08 -2.04 8.18
N ASN A 194 1.18 -2.38 7.24
CA ASN A 194 -0.26 -2.14 7.30
C ASN A 194 -1.05 -3.41 7.67
N LEU A 195 -0.35 -4.47 8.07
CA LEU A 195 -0.92 -5.73 8.51
C LEU A 195 -0.54 -5.99 9.97
N MET A 196 -1.50 -6.46 10.75
CA MET A 196 -1.34 -6.74 12.18
C MET A 196 -1.73 -8.16 12.55
N GLN A 197 -1.01 -8.76 13.49
CA GLN A 197 -1.42 -10.03 14.07
C GLN A 197 -2.35 -9.77 15.26
N LEU A 198 -3.60 -10.24 15.15
CA LEU A 198 -4.61 -10.13 16.19
C LEU A 198 -4.72 -11.50 16.89
N ALA A 199 -3.92 -11.69 17.94
CA ALA A 199 -3.73 -12.99 18.61
C ALA A 199 -5.02 -13.60 19.19
N GLU A 200 -5.98 -12.76 19.56
CA GLU A 200 -7.26 -13.20 20.13
C GLU A 200 -8.30 -13.61 19.07
N ARG A 201 -8.06 -13.29 17.79
CA ARG A 201 -8.94 -13.63 16.68
C ARG A 201 -8.49 -14.93 15.99
N LYS A 202 -9.45 -15.63 15.37
CA LYS A 202 -9.21 -16.94 14.73
C LYS A 202 -9.36 -16.88 13.22
N GLY A 203 -8.74 -17.82 12.52
CA GLY A 203 -8.80 -17.89 11.05
C GLY A 203 -8.31 -16.59 10.41
N VAL A 204 -8.93 -16.18 9.31
CA VAL A 204 -8.54 -14.97 8.56
C VAL A 204 -8.65 -13.68 9.37
N GLN A 205 -9.48 -13.65 10.41
CA GLN A 205 -9.61 -12.50 11.30
C GLN A 205 -8.37 -12.26 12.16
N CYS A 206 -7.43 -13.20 12.24
CA CYS A 206 -6.17 -12.95 12.92
C CYS A 206 -5.25 -11.98 12.14
N CYS A 207 -5.58 -11.67 10.88
CA CYS A 207 -4.90 -10.66 10.06
C CYS A 207 -5.68 -9.35 10.11
N GLY A 208 -5.23 -8.41 10.96
CA GLY A 208 -5.72 -7.04 11.03
C GLY A 208 -5.26 -6.22 9.82
N LEU A 209 -6.18 -5.45 9.25
CA LEU A 209 -5.99 -4.64 8.04
C LEU A 209 -6.00 -3.17 8.43
N LEU A 210 -4.98 -2.42 8.01
CA LEU A 210 -4.89 -0.97 8.19
C LEU A 210 -4.73 -0.28 6.82
N ASP A 211 -4.82 1.05 6.83
CA ASP A 211 -4.46 1.93 5.69
C ASP A 211 -5.18 1.60 4.37
N PHE A 212 -6.46 1.20 4.47
CA PHE A 212 -7.27 0.76 3.34
C PHE A 212 -8.19 1.86 2.77
N GLN A 213 -8.15 3.09 3.30
CA GLN A 213 -9.07 4.16 2.91
C GLN A 213 -9.01 4.56 1.43
N ASP A 214 -7.91 4.22 0.76
CA ASP A 214 -7.66 4.53 -0.65
C ASP A 214 -8.05 3.36 -1.58
N ALA A 215 -8.74 2.35 -1.05
CA ALA A 215 -9.16 1.16 -1.79
C ALA A 215 -9.99 1.49 -3.04
N LEU A 216 -9.87 0.63 -4.04
CA LEU A 216 -10.53 0.77 -5.35
C LEU A 216 -11.08 -0.59 -5.80
N LEU A 217 -11.86 -0.59 -6.89
CA LEU A 217 -12.24 -1.82 -7.58
C LEU A 217 -11.26 -2.09 -8.72
N GLY A 218 -10.39 -3.09 -8.59
CA GLY A 218 -9.28 -3.33 -9.50
C GLY A 218 -8.95 -4.81 -9.73
N ALA A 219 -7.90 -5.07 -10.51
CA ALA A 219 -7.45 -6.41 -10.83
C ALA A 219 -6.97 -7.15 -9.56
N SER A 220 -7.48 -8.38 -9.34
CA SER A 220 -7.20 -9.17 -8.13
C SER A 220 -5.72 -9.50 -7.83
N PRO A 221 -4.77 -9.51 -8.80
CA PRO A 221 -3.36 -9.67 -8.46
C PRO A 221 -2.76 -8.52 -7.63
N TYR A 222 -3.37 -7.32 -7.62
CA TYR A 222 -2.71 -6.09 -7.13
C TYR A 222 -2.19 -6.20 -5.70
N ASP A 223 -3.03 -6.62 -4.76
CA ASP A 223 -2.63 -6.70 -3.35
C ASP A 223 -1.67 -7.86 -3.08
N LEU A 224 -1.77 -8.95 -3.85
CA LEU A 224 -0.82 -10.07 -3.77
C LEU A 224 0.58 -9.64 -4.23
N VAL A 225 0.65 -8.86 -5.32
CA VAL A 225 1.90 -8.21 -5.77
C VAL A 225 2.43 -7.28 -4.67
N SER A 226 1.58 -6.41 -4.11
CA SER A 226 1.99 -5.47 -3.06
C SER A 226 2.59 -6.17 -1.85
N LEU A 227 2.07 -7.34 -1.49
CA LEU A 227 2.57 -8.16 -0.38
C LEU A 227 3.88 -8.87 -0.71
N LEU A 228 3.94 -9.58 -1.84
CA LEU A 228 5.02 -10.50 -2.17
C LEU A 228 6.23 -9.81 -2.81
N GLU A 229 6.02 -8.64 -3.41
CA GLU A 229 7.04 -7.79 -4.02
C GLU A 229 7.20 -6.48 -3.24
N ASP A 230 7.06 -6.55 -1.90
CA ASP A 230 7.16 -5.38 -1.04
C ASP A 230 8.54 -4.71 -1.15
N ALA A 231 8.53 -3.40 -1.37
CA ALA A 231 9.71 -2.53 -1.44
C ALA A 231 10.53 -2.50 -0.14
N ARG A 232 9.91 -2.84 1.00
CA ARG A 232 10.49 -2.64 2.33
C ARG A 232 11.18 -3.87 2.89
N ARG A 233 10.84 -5.07 2.39
CA ARG A 233 11.37 -6.33 2.94
C ARG A 233 11.56 -7.40 1.88
N ASP A 234 12.72 -8.06 1.91
CA ASP A 234 13.00 -9.26 1.11
C ASP A 234 12.06 -10.43 1.48
N VAL A 235 11.20 -10.77 0.52
CA VAL A 235 10.40 -12.00 0.51
C VAL A 235 11.16 -13.04 -0.31
N PRO A 236 11.60 -14.17 0.29
CA PRO A 236 12.31 -15.22 -0.44
C PRO A 236 11.46 -15.80 -1.59
N ASP A 237 12.09 -16.12 -2.73
CA ASP A 237 11.41 -16.63 -3.92
C ASP A 237 10.60 -17.90 -3.65
N ASN A 238 11.14 -18.81 -2.83
CA ASN A 238 10.45 -20.04 -2.45
C ASN A 238 9.19 -19.75 -1.61
N LEU A 239 9.21 -18.74 -0.74
CA LEU A 239 8.06 -18.30 0.03
C LEU A 239 7.02 -17.64 -0.90
N SER A 240 7.46 -16.74 -1.78
CA SER A 240 6.58 -16.10 -2.77
C SER A 240 5.89 -17.13 -3.68
N GLN A 241 6.63 -18.11 -4.20
CA GLN A 241 6.08 -19.19 -5.01
C GLN A 241 5.07 -20.04 -4.24
N LEU A 242 5.39 -20.44 -3.00
CA LEU A 242 4.50 -21.21 -2.14
C LEU A 242 3.17 -20.49 -1.91
N LEU A 243 3.24 -19.18 -1.63
CA LEU A 243 2.08 -18.34 -1.34
C LEU A 243 1.23 -18.05 -2.58
N ARG A 244 1.85 -17.88 -3.76
CA ARG A 244 1.11 -17.79 -5.02
C ARG A 244 0.40 -19.10 -5.35
N GLU A 245 1.03 -20.25 -5.16
CA GLU A 245 0.35 -21.54 -5.38
C GLU A 245 -0.80 -21.73 -4.40
N ARG A 246 -0.65 -21.32 -3.14
CA ARG A 246 -1.75 -21.29 -2.17
C ARG A 246 -2.93 -20.45 -2.67
N TYR A 247 -2.66 -19.26 -3.22
CA TYR A 247 -3.69 -18.42 -3.82
C TYR A 247 -4.35 -19.14 -5.01
N TYR A 248 -3.59 -19.72 -5.93
CA TYR A 248 -4.16 -20.45 -7.08
C TYR A 248 -5.03 -21.64 -6.67
N GLN A 249 -4.66 -22.37 -5.63
CA GLN A 249 -5.45 -23.49 -5.11
C GLN A 249 -6.84 -23.05 -4.60
N ALA A 250 -6.96 -21.83 -4.10
CA ALA A 250 -8.24 -21.26 -3.67
C ALA A 250 -9.13 -20.80 -4.83
N PHE A 251 -8.59 -20.67 -6.05
CA PHE A 251 -9.32 -20.26 -7.25
C PHE A 251 -9.07 -21.23 -8.41
N PRO A 252 -9.59 -22.48 -8.36
CA PRO A 252 -9.34 -23.49 -9.39
C PRO A 252 -9.84 -23.11 -10.80
N GLN A 253 -10.80 -22.19 -10.89
CA GLN A 253 -11.34 -21.67 -12.15
C GLN A 253 -10.63 -20.40 -12.65
N LEU A 254 -9.60 -19.94 -11.94
CA LEU A 254 -8.83 -18.77 -12.34
C LEU A 254 -8.00 -19.09 -13.58
N ASP A 255 -8.11 -18.25 -14.60
CA ASP A 255 -7.17 -18.26 -15.71
C ASP A 255 -5.80 -17.77 -15.21
N ARG A 256 -4.90 -18.73 -14.96
CA ARG A 256 -3.55 -18.46 -14.46
C ARG A 256 -2.72 -17.62 -15.45
N VAL A 257 -2.94 -17.76 -16.75
CA VAL A 257 -2.19 -17.00 -17.77
C VAL A 257 -2.58 -15.53 -17.73
N VAL A 258 -3.88 -15.25 -17.64
CA VAL A 258 -4.40 -13.88 -17.45
C VAL A 258 -3.90 -13.30 -16.12
N PHE A 259 -4.05 -14.05 -15.03
CA PHE A 259 -3.63 -13.60 -13.70
C PHE A 259 -2.14 -13.27 -13.66
N ASP A 260 -1.28 -14.15 -14.17
CA ASP A 260 0.17 -13.96 -14.15
C ASP A 260 0.63 -12.81 -15.05
N SER A 261 -0.09 -12.55 -16.15
CA SER A 261 0.18 -11.40 -17.02
C SER A 261 -0.08 -10.09 -16.27
N TRP A 262 -1.23 -10.00 -15.59
CA TRP A 262 -1.53 -8.85 -14.73
C TRP A 262 -0.60 -8.74 -13.53
N TYR A 263 -0.28 -9.85 -12.86
CA TYR A 263 0.64 -9.87 -11.72
C TYR A 263 2.00 -9.26 -12.10
N ARG A 264 2.59 -9.67 -13.24
CA ARG A 264 3.87 -9.14 -13.72
C ARG A 264 3.79 -7.66 -14.10
N VAL A 265 2.76 -7.26 -14.86
CA VAL A 265 2.61 -5.86 -15.30
C VAL A 265 2.37 -4.94 -14.10
N LEU A 266 1.51 -5.35 -13.16
CA LEU A 266 1.24 -4.58 -11.95
C LEU A 266 2.45 -4.52 -11.01
N GLY A 267 3.26 -5.58 -10.93
CA GLY A 267 4.55 -5.55 -10.21
C GLY A 267 5.44 -4.44 -10.74
N VAL A 268 5.73 -4.45 -12.04
CA VAL A 268 6.56 -3.41 -12.67
C VAL A 268 5.93 -2.02 -12.56
N GLN A 269 4.63 -1.89 -12.78
CA GLN A 269 3.93 -0.59 -12.67
C GLN A 269 4.05 -0.03 -11.25
N ARG A 270 3.84 -0.88 -10.24
CA ARG A 270 3.97 -0.51 -8.83
C ARG A 270 5.41 -0.16 -8.48
N HIS A 271 6.40 -0.90 -8.94
CA HIS A 271 7.81 -0.56 -8.70
C HIS A 271 8.16 0.81 -9.29
N CYS A 272 7.71 1.11 -10.50
CA CYS A 272 7.88 2.43 -11.10
C CYS A 272 7.21 3.53 -10.26
N LYS A 273 5.95 3.33 -9.89
CA LYS A 273 5.20 4.23 -9.00
C LYS A 273 5.97 4.48 -7.70
N VAL A 274 6.40 3.43 -7.00
CA VAL A 274 7.02 3.54 -5.67
C VAL A 274 8.41 4.19 -5.75
N LEU A 275 9.21 3.90 -6.78
CA LEU A 275 10.47 4.63 -7.04
C LEU A 275 10.22 6.14 -7.12
N GLY A 276 9.21 6.55 -7.90
CA GLY A 276 8.79 7.94 -7.99
C GLY A 276 8.32 8.52 -6.66
N ILE A 277 7.47 7.79 -5.91
CA ILE A 277 6.98 8.21 -4.59
C ILE A 277 8.14 8.44 -3.61
N PHE A 278 9.08 7.51 -3.50
CA PHE A 278 10.16 7.61 -2.52
C PHE A 278 11.10 8.78 -2.83
N VAL A 279 11.42 9.01 -4.11
CA VAL A 279 12.20 10.19 -4.50
C VAL A 279 11.42 11.48 -4.27
N ARG A 280 10.11 11.51 -4.54
CA ARG A 280 9.25 12.66 -4.23
C ARG A 280 9.21 12.97 -2.74
N LEU A 281 9.00 11.96 -1.89
CA LEU A 281 8.98 12.10 -0.43
C LEU A 281 10.31 12.66 0.09
N PHE A 282 11.43 12.25 -0.50
CA PHE A 282 12.72 12.84 -0.17
C PHE A 282 12.84 14.29 -0.64
N LYS A 283 12.64 14.56 -1.94
CA LYS A 283 12.88 15.88 -2.54
C LYS A 283 11.92 16.96 -2.04
N ARG A 284 10.65 16.62 -1.87
CA ARG A 284 9.59 17.55 -1.46
C ARG A 284 9.44 17.63 0.06
N ASP A 285 9.51 16.49 0.74
CA ASP A 285 9.12 16.37 2.16
C ASP A 285 10.31 16.07 3.10
N GLY A 286 11.54 15.95 2.57
CA GLY A 286 12.76 15.72 3.36
C GLY A 286 12.88 14.31 3.96
N LYS A 287 12.03 13.36 3.56
CA LYS A 287 11.97 12.01 4.16
C LYS A 287 13.04 11.07 3.59
N LYS A 288 14.29 11.29 3.98
CA LYS A 288 15.46 10.57 3.46
C LYS A 288 15.44 9.06 3.71
N GLN A 289 14.74 8.61 4.75
CA GLN A 289 14.70 7.19 5.13
C GLN A 289 14.14 6.27 4.03
N TYR A 290 13.32 6.77 3.10
CA TYR A 290 12.79 5.94 2.02
C TYR A 290 13.81 5.59 0.94
N LEU A 291 14.92 6.34 0.85
CA LEU A 291 15.96 6.12 -0.16
C LEU A 291 16.67 4.77 0.03
N GLN A 292 16.71 4.23 1.25
CA GLN A 292 17.29 2.92 1.56
C GLN A 292 16.59 1.76 0.81
N HIS A 293 15.34 1.96 0.37
CA HIS A 293 14.55 0.94 -0.33
C HIS A 293 14.76 0.94 -1.85
N LEU A 294 15.36 2.00 -2.43
CA LEU A 294 15.54 2.12 -3.89
C LEU A 294 16.34 0.95 -4.50
N PRO A 295 17.46 0.47 -3.90
CA PRO A 295 18.21 -0.65 -4.48
C PRO A 295 17.36 -1.92 -4.60
N ARG A 296 16.46 -2.17 -3.63
CA ARG A 296 15.54 -3.31 -3.65
C ARG A 296 14.50 -3.16 -4.75
N LEU A 297 13.86 -2.00 -4.84
CA LEU A 297 12.89 -1.69 -5.90
C LEU A 297 13.48 -1.84 -7.29
N LEU A 298 14.73 -1.44 -7.50
CA LEU A 298 15.42 -1.64 -8.77
C LEU A 298 15.61 -3.12 -9.11
N ARG A 299 16.02 -3.97 -8.15
CA ARG A 299 16.12 -5.41 -8.39
C ARG A 299 14.78 -6.02 -8.79
N LEU A 300 13.71 -5.64 -8.10
CA LEU A 300 12.35 -6.10 -8.40
C LEU A 300 11.88 -5.61 -9.79
N LEU A 301 12.14 -4.34 -10.11
CA LEU A 301 11.87 -3.76 -11.43
C LEU A 301 12.60 -4.51 -12.54
N THR A 302 13.93 -4.68 -12.42
CA THR A 302 14.74 -5.38 -13.43
C THR A 302 14.30 -6.84 -13.62
N SER A 303 13.96 -7.54 -12.53
CA SER A 303 13.42 -8.91 -12.60
C SER A 303 12.10 -8.95 -13.37
N GLY A 304 11.17 -8.05 -13.06
CA GLY A 304 9.85 -7.99 -13.71
C GLY A 304 9.92 -7.62 -15.21
N LEU A 305 10.87 -6.78 -15.61
CA LEU A 305 11.09 -6.36 -17.00
C LEU A 305 11.53 -7.50 -17.93
N SER A 306 11.84 -8.69 -17.41
CA SER A 306 12.14 -9.88 -18.23
C SER A 306 10.93 -10.44 -18.99
N ALA A 307 9.70 -10.04 -18.63
CA ALA A 307 8.50 -10.54 -19.29
C ALA A 307 8.33 -9.97 -20.70
N PRO A 308 7.96 -10.77 -21.72
CA PRO A 308 7.83 -10.30 -23.10
C PRO A 308 6.88 -9.10 -23.29
N VAL A 309 5.79 -9.05 -22.54
CA VAL A 309 4.82 -7.96 -22.60
C VAL A 309 5.41 -6.61 -22.16
N LEU A 310 6.50 -6.62 -21.38
CA LEU A 310 7.17 -5.43 -20.85
C LEU A 310 8.41 -5.02 -21.66
N GLN A 311 8.68 -5.69 -22.79
CA GLN A 311 9.91 -5.46 -23.57
C GLN A 311 10.01 -4.02 -24.10
N SER A 312 8.90 -3.40 -24.51
CA SER A 312 8.87 -2.01 -24.97
C SER A 312 9.30 -1.04 -23.87
N LEU A 313 8.77 -1.24 -22.65
CA LEU A 313 9.15 -0.47 -21.47
C LEU A 313 10.61 -0.71 -21.07
N LYS A 314 11.08 -1.97 -21.10
CA LYS A 314 12.47 -2.30 -20.81
C LYS A 314 13.42 -1.53 -21.72
N SER A 315 13.21 -1.62 -23.03
CA SER A 315 14.04 -0.91 -24.00
C SER A 315 13.96 0.61 -23.83
N TRP A 316 12.79 1.14 -23.49
CA TRP A 316 12.63 2.57 -23.19
C TRP A 316 13.45 3.00 -21.96
N LEU A 317 13.39 2.22 -20.87
CA LEU A 317 14.13 2.50 -19.63
C LEU A 317 15.65 2.46 -19.85
N GLU A 318 16.13 1.45 -20.58
CA GLU A 318 17.55 1.29 -20.93
C GLU A 318 18.07 2.49 -21.75
N GLN A 319 17.30 2.96 -22.73
CA GLN A 319 17.63 4.15 -23.52
C GLN A 319 17.75 5.43 -22.67
N HIS A 320 17.07 5.47 -21.53
CA HIS A 320 17.06 6.60 -20.60
C HIS A 320 17.93 6.35 -19.35
N GLY A 321 18.83 5.36 -19.39
CA GLY A 321 19.83 5.12 -18.35
C GLY A 321 19.29 4.45 -17.08
N ILE A 322 18.12 3.82 -17.15
CA ILE A 322 17.57 2.94 -16.12
C ILE A 322 17.77 1.50 -16.60
N ASP A 323 18.96 0.96 -16.38
CA ASP A 323 19.38 -0.38 -16.77
C ASP A 323 20.03 -1.13 -15.58
N GLU A 324 20.63 -2.29 -15.85
CA GLU A 324 21.37 -3.08 -14.85
C GLU A 324 22.59 -2.33 -14.26
N ASN A 325 23.09 -1.30 -14.94
CA ASN A 325 24.22 -0.48 -14.50
C ASN A 325 23.79 0.71 -13.63
N LEU A 326 22.49 0.93 -13.41
CA LEU A 326 21.98 2.03 -12.60
C LEU A 326 22.57 2.06 -11.19
N GLY A 327 22.90 0.90 -10.62
CA GLY A 327 23.61 0.80 -9.33
C GLY A 327 24.99 1.48 -9.31
N SER A 328 25.61 1.69 -10.47
CA SER A 328 26.89 2.39 -10.63
C SER A 328 26.73 3.84 -11.11
N ASN A 329 25.50 4.29 -11.36
CA ASN A 329 25.23 5.66 -11.81
C ASN A 329 25.61 6.68 -10.71
N PRO A 330 26.46 7.68 -10.99
CA PRO A 330 26.90 8.65 -9.99
C PRO A 330 25.77 9.43 -9.31
N ASN A 331 24.73 9.83 -10.05
CA ASN A 331 23.59 10.55 -9.50
C ASN A 331 22.75 9.64 -8.60
N PHE A 332 22.56 8.39 -9.00
CA PHE A 332 21.86 7.39 -8.18
C PHE A 332 22.65 7.08 -6.89
N LEU A 333 23.96 6.89 -6.98
CA LEU A 333 24.81 6.70 -5.81
C LEU A 333 24.85 7.94 -4.90
N ALA A 334 24.82 9.14 -5.48
CA ALA A 334 24.69 10.37 -4.71
C ALA A 334 23.34 10.44 -4.00
N LEU A 335 22.25 10.02 -4.66
CA LEU A 335 20.93 9.92 -4.05
C LEU A 335 20.93 8.94 -2.88
N LEU A 336 21.53 7.75 -3.01
CA LEU A 336 21.61 6.78 -1.91
C LEU A 336 22.40 7.31 -0.71
N ARG A 337 23.51 8.01 -0.95
CA ARG A 337 24.32 8.64 0.13
C ARG A 337 23.57 9.71 0.92
N LEU A 338 22.54 10.33 0.35
CA LEU A 338 21.68 11.27 1.08
C LEU A 338 20.68 10.56 2.01
N GLY A 339 20.48 9.26 1.83
CA GLY A 339 19.62 8.41 2.65
C GLY A 339 20.29 7.86 3.91
N GLU A 340 21.62 7.72 3.87
CA GLU A 340 22.47 7.39 5.04
C GLU A 340 22.44 8.55 6.06
#